data_AF-A0A371GFG1-F1
#
_entry.id   AF-A0A371GFG1-F1
#
_cell.length_a   1.000
_cell.length_b   1.000
_cell.length_c   1.000
_cell.angle_alpha   90.00
_cell.angle_beta   90.00
_cell.angle_gamma   90.00
#
_symmetry.space_group_name_H-M   'P 1'
#
loop_
_entity.id
_entity.type
_entity.pdbx_description
1 polymer ?
#
loop_
_entity_poly.entity_id
_entity_poly.type
_entity_poly.pdbx_seq_one_letter_code
_entity_poly.pdbx_strand_id
1 'polypeptide(L)'
;MENHDRTLKELATLDVPTQTYELKSGLIHLLPKFQGLAGEDPHKHLKKFHVGIPEDYIKMKAFPFSLDGAAKDWLYLQPALFNTLGDMKWTFLEKFYPASRTATIRKEICGIRQHTGETLHEYWDHFNKLCATCPHHQISEQLLIQYFYEGLSMMDRSMIDAASGGALMDKTPMATRHLISNMASNTQQFGIRGSNLSRSVNEIDADSNQRMEN
;
A
#
# COMPACT_ATOMS: atom_id res chain seq x y z
N MET A 1 -54.65 -31.07 18.60
CA MET A 1 -53.79 -29.88 18.67
C MET A 1 -52.40 -30.39 18.98
N GLU A 2 -51.66 -30.59 17.92
CA GLU A 2 -50.44 -31.35 17.87
C GLU A 2 -49.34 -30.39 17.41
N ASN A 3 -48.12 -30.62 17.90
CA ASN A 3 -46.88 -30.14 17.30
C ASN A 3 -46.47 -28.69 17.62
N HIS A 4 -45.76 -28.48 18.75
CA HIS A 4 -44.82 -27.35 18.89
C HIS A 4 -43.69 -27.58 19.92
N ASP A 5 -43.31 -28.83 20.21
CA ASP A 5 -42.22 -29.11 21.16
C ASP A 5 -41.23 -30.16 20.64
N ARG A 6 -40.96 -30.11 19.32
CA ARG A 6 -39.98 -30.99 18.66
C ARG A 6 -38.85 -30.22 17.94
N THR A 7 -38.73 -28.92 18.18
CA THR A 7 -37.85 -28.01 17.42
C THR A 7 -36.65 -27.47 18.20
N LEU A 8 -36.27 -28.08 19.33
CA LEU A 8 -35.10 -27.64 20.13
C LEU A 8 -34.13 -28.76 20.53
N LYS A 9 -34.17 -29.93 19.88
CA LYS A 9 -33.16 -31.00 20.04
C LYS A 9 -32.37 -31.33 18.76
N GLU A 10 -32.53 -30.54 17.70
CA GLU A 10 -31.85 -30.73 16.42
C GLU A 10 -30.99 -29.49 16.06
N LEU A 11 -30.22 -29.01 17.04
CA LEU A 11 -29.17 -27.98 16.83
C LEU A 11 -27.83 -28.46 17.39
N ALA A 12 -27.60 -29.77 17.39
CA ALA A 12 -26.28 -30.34 17.62
C ALA A 12 -25.80 -30.97 16.31
N THR A 13 -24.58 -30.61 15.92
CA THR A 13 -23.85 -31.09 14.73
C THR A 13 -24.44 -30.67 13.38
N LEU A 14 -24.29 -29.38 13.07
CA LEU A 14 -23.82 -29.02 11.73
C LEU A 14 -22.41 -29.63 11.60
N ASP A 15 -22.36 -30.88 11.15
CA ASP A 15 -21.15 -31.49 10.60
C ASP A 15 -20.82 -30.71 9.32
N VAL A 16 -20.25 -29.52 9.51
CA VAL A 16 -19.45 -28.89 8.45
C VAL A 16 -18.33 -29.89 8.22
N PRO A 17 -18.18 -30.46 7.00
CA PRO A 17 -17.06 -31.31 6.72
C PRO A 17 -15.83 -30.48 7.05
N THR A 18 -15.14 -30.85 8.13
CA THR A 18 -13.86 -30.25 8.45
C THR A 18 -12.96 -30.80 7.37
N GLN A 19 -12.92 -30.12 6.22
CA GLN A 19 -12.08 -30.53 5.11
C GLN A 19 -10.67 -30.31 5.63
N THR A 20 -10.09 -31.36 6.21
CA THR A 20 -8.70 -31.42 6.63
C THR A 20 -7.90 -31.37 5.36
N TYR A 21 -7.60 -30.14 4.92
CA TYR A 21 -6.68 -29.90 3.83
C TYR A 21 -5.30 -30.38 4.30
N GLU A 22 -4.94 -31.60 3.93
CA GLU A 22 -3.60 -32.13 4.13
C GLU A 22 -2.64 -31.42 3.17
N LEU A 23 -1.56 -30.87 3.74
CA LEU A 23 -0.48 -30.32 2.94
C LEU A 23 0.21 -31.50 2.22
N LYS A 24 0.00 -31.63 0.90
CA LYS A 24 0.66 -32.68 0.12
C LYS A 24 2.18 -32.51 0.24
N SER A 25 2.88 -33.55 0.68
CA SER A 25 4.33 -33.53 0.89
C SER A 25 5.12 -33.07 -0.35
N GLY A 26 4.65 -33.44 -1.55
CA GLY A 26 5.24 -32.99 -2.82
C GLY A 26 5.23 -31.47 -3.04
N LEU A 27 4.33 -30.73 -2.40
CA LEU A 27 4.24 -29.26 -2.50
C LEU A 27 5.20 -28.55 -1.55
N ILE A 28 5.64 -29.20 -0.46
CA ILE A 28 6.53 -28.60 0.55
C ILE A 28 7.88 -28.20 -0.06
N HIS A 29 8.40 -29.01 -0.98
CA HIS A 29 9.67 -28.73 -1.66
C HIS A 29 9.59 -27.55 -2.64
N LEU A 30 8.38 -27.16 -3.07
CA LEU A 30 8.16 -26.04 -3.99
C LEU A 30 7.98 -24.70 -3.25
N LEU A 31 7.84 -24.73 -1.92
CA LEU A 31 7.71 -23.52 -1.13
C LEU A 31 9.00 -22.69 -1.21
N PRO A 32 8.89 -21.35 -1.30
CA PRO A 32 10.06 -20.49 -1.18
C PRO A 32 10.74 -20.75 0.17
N LYS A 33 12.07 -20.64 0.19
CA LYS A 33 12.88 -20.80 1.40
C LYS A 33 13.40 -19.46 1.87
N PHE A 34 13.36 -19.26 3.18
CA PHE A 34 13.91 -18.10 3.86
C PHE A 34 14.79 -18.56 5.02
N GLN A 35 16.06 -18.18 5.00
CA GLN A 35 17.07 -18.65 5.95
C GLN A 35 17.28 -17.67 7.12
N GLY A 36 16.90 -16.41 6.95
CA GLY A 36 17.17 -15.32 7.90
C GLY A 36 18.56 -14.71 7.70
N LEU A 37 19.13 -14.77 6.50
CA LEU A 37 20.46 -14.24 6.20
C LEU A 37 20.45 -12.73 5.92
N ALA A 38 21.60 -12.08 6.16
CA ALA A 38 21.82 -10.69 5.79
C ALA A 38 21.67 -10.50 4.26
N GLY A 39 20.66 -9.75 3.83
CA GLY A 39 20.35 -9.49 2.43
C GLY A 39 19.09 -10.20 1.91
N GLU A 40 18.54 -11.17 2.66
CA GLU A 40 17.19 -11.66 2.36
C GLU A 40 16.15 -10.60 2.72
N ASP A 41 15.06 -10.55 1.94
CA ASP A 41 13.96 -9.61 2.16
C ASP A 41 12.72 -10.37 2.68
N PRO A 42 12.35 -10.18 3.96
CA PRO A 42 11.18 -10.80 4.58
C PRO A 42 9.86 -10.49 3.83
N HIS A 43 9.68 -9.28 3.31
CA HIS A 43 8.48 -8.90 2.55
C HIS A 43 8.41 -9.63 1.22
N LYS A 44 9.55 -9.74 0.52
CA LYS A 44 9.65 -10.51 -0.73
C LYS A 44 9.34 -11.98 -0.50
N HIS A 45 9.81 -12.56 0.61
CA HIS A 45 9.47 -13.94 0.99
C HIS A 45 7.96 -14.10 1.20
N LEU A 46 7.35 -13.26 2.03
CA LEU A 46 5.90 -13.32 2.29
C LEU A 46 5.07 -13.18 1.00
N LYS A 47 5.48 -12.29 0.08
CA LYS A 47 4.80 -12.12 -1.21
C LYS A 47 4.88 -13.38 -2.06
N LYS A 48 6.07 -14.01 -2.16
CA LYS A 48 6.25 -15.28 -2.89
C LYS A 48 5.48 -16.43 -2.26
N PHE A 49 5.50 -16.51 -0.93
CA PHE A 49 4.80 -17.54 -0.17
C PHE A 49 3.28 -17.47 -0.33
N HIS A 50 2.73 -16.26 -0.49
CA HIS A 50 1.30 -16.06 -0.67
C HIS A 50 0.80 -16.51 -2.06
N VAL A 51 1.63 -16.45 -3.10
CA VAL A 51 1.26 -16.82 -4.46
C VAL A 51 1.22 -18.35 -4.56
N GLY A 52 0.00 -18.92 -4.54
CA GLY A 52 -0.22 -20.35 -4.76
C GLY A 52 -0.85 -21.11 -3.60
N ILE A 53 -1.11 -20.45 -2.46
CA ILE A 53 -1.87 -21.04 -1.35
C ILE A 53 -3.18 -20.25 -1.21
N PRO A 54 -4.36 -20.84 -1.43
CA PRO A 54 -5.60 -20.06 -1.40
C PRO A 54 -6.04 -19.74 0.03
N GLU A 55 -6.05 -20.73 0.92
CA GLU A 55 -6.64 -20.63 2.26
C GLU A 55 -5.63 -20.18 3.32
N ASP A 56 -6.05 -19.25 4.19
CA ASP A 56 -5.20 -18.68 5.23
C ASP A 56 -4.78 -19.71 6.29
N TYR A 57 -5.64 -20.67 6.63
CA TYR A 57 -5.30 -21.78 7.51
C TYR A 57 -4.20 -22.67 6.90
N ILE A 58 -4.26 -22.94 5.59
CA ILE A 58 -3.22 -23.70 4.89
C ILE A 58 -1.91 -22.92 4.87
N LYS A 59 -1.95 -21.60 4.66
CA LYS A 59 -0.75 -20.73 4.75
C LYS A 59 -0.10 -20.83 6.12
N MET A 60 -0.89 -20.79 7.20
CA MET A 60 -0.35 -20.92 8.56
C MET A 60 0.33 -22.28 8.77
N LYS A 61 -0.27 -23.37 8.28
CA LYS A 61 0.33 -24.72 8.37
C LYS A 61 1.54 -24.91 7.47
N ALA A 62 1.58 -24.26 6.30
CA ALA A 62 2.67 -24.36 5.34
C ALA A 62 3.88 -23.48 5.70
N PHE A 63 3.67 -22.38 6.42
CA PHE A 63 4.70 -21.38 6.69
C PHE A 63 5.95 -21.94 7.39
N PRO A 64 5.87 -22.83 8.40
CA PRO A 64 7.05 -23.44 9.01
C PRO A 64 7.94 -24.17 8.01
N PHE A 65 7.35 -24.73 6.96
CA PHE A 65 8.09 -25.42 5.90
C PHE A 65 8.73 -24.46 4.89
N SER A 66 8.36 -23.18 4.90
CA SER A 66 9.01 -22.13 4.10
C SER A 66 10.25 -21.55 4.77
N LEU A 67 10.50 -21.87 6.04
CA LEU A 67 11.65 -21.39 6.80
C LEU A 67 12.76 -22.44 6.83
N ASP A 68 14.00 -21.96 6.85
CA ASP A 68 15.20 -22.78 6.98
C ASP A 68 16.24 -22.05 7.87
N GLY A 69 17.32 -22.74 8.23
CA GLY A 69 18.42 -22.17 9.03
C GLY A 69 17.95 -21.40 10.26
N ALA A 70 18.50 -20.19 10.44
CA ALA A 70 18.20 -19.33 11.59
C ALA A 70 16.72 -18.94 11.70
N ALA A 71 16.02 -18.83 10.56
CA ALA A 71 14.58 -18.55 10.56
C ALA A 71 13.75 -19.72 11.08
N LYS A 72 14.13 -20.95 10.73
CA LYS A 72 13.48 -22.14 11.23
C LYS A 72 13.74 -22.34 12.72
N ASP A 73 14.98 -22.13 13.15
CA ASP A 73 15.37 -22.22 14.57
C ASP A 73 14.60 -21.23 15.44
N TRP A 74 14.46 -19.98 14.98
CA TRP A 74 13.63 -18.97 15.65
C TRP A 74 12.19 -19.43 15.85
N LEU A 75 11.58 -20.02 14.82
CA LEU A 75 10.20 -20.49 14.88
C LEU A 75 10.03 -21.62 15.90
N TYR A 76 10.98 -22.55 15.96
CA TYR A 76 10.97 -23.66 16.93
C TYR A 76 11.06 -23.19 18.38
N LEU A 77 11.76 -22.08 18.63
CA LEU A 77 11.89 -21.49 19.96
C LEU A 77 10.61 -20.75 20.40
N GLN A 78 9.69 -20.45 19.47
CA GLN A 78 8.45 -19.71 19.75
C GLN A 78 7.21 -20.31 19.08
N PRO A 79 6.84 -21.58 19.37
CA PRO A 79 5.76 -22.28 18.67
C PRO A 79 4.35 -21.73 18.95
N ALA A 80 4.19 -20.92 20.00
CA ALA A 80 2.88 -20.46 20.50
C ALA A 80 2.41 -19.09 19.94
N LEU A 81 3.12 -18.49 18.98
CA LEU A 81 2.91 -17.08 18.63
C LEU A 81 1.80 -16.78 17.62
N PHE A 82 1.11 -17.77 17.04
CA PHE A 82 0.25 -17.52 15.87
C PHE A 82 -1.18 -18.01 16.06
N ASN A 83 -2.08 -17.09 16.43
CA ASN A 83 -3.53 -17.36 16.44
C ASN A 83 -4.17 -17.02 15.09
N THR A 84 -3.56 -16.12 14.32
CA THR A 84 -4.01 -15.73 12.99
C THR A 84 -2.86 -15.63 11.98
N LEU A 85 -3.20 -15.62 10.68
CA LEU A 85 -2.21 -15.38 9.62
C LEU A 85 -1.58 -13.98 9.73
N GLY A 86 -2.35 -13.01 10.25
CA GLY A 86 -1.87 -11.65 10.52
C GLY A 86 -0.76 -11.64 11.56
N ASP A 87 -0.98 -12.29 12.70
CA ASP A 87 0.02 -12.39 13.78
C ASP A 87 1.30 -13.08 13.32
N MET A 88 1.16 -14.12 12.51
CA MET A 88 2.28 -14.83 11.89
C MET A 88 3.14 -13.93 11.01
N LYS A 89 2.50 -13.19 10.08
CA LYS A 89 3.20 -12.24 9.22
C LYS A 89 3.86 -11.14 10.04
N TRP A 90 3.15 -10.62 11.05
CA TRP A 90 3.65 -9.55 11.91
C TRP A 90 4.92 -9.96 12.65
N THR A 91 4.84 -11.05 13.43
CA THR A 91 5.96 -11.52 14.26
C THR A 91 7.18 -11.89 13.41
N PHE A 92 6.95 -12.49 12.24
CA PHE A 92 8.03 -12.78 11.29
C PHE A 92 8.74 -11.51 10.82
N LEU A 93 7.98 -10.48 10.45
CA LEU A 93 8.55 -9.20 10.05
C LEU A 93 9.27 -8.50 11.20
N GLU A 94 8.71 -8.52 12.41
CA GLU A 94 9.35 -7.95 13.59
C GLU A 94 10.71 -8.61 13.89
N LYS A 95 10.82 -9.93 13.67
CA LYS A 95 12.07 -10.66 13.90
C LYS A 95 13.13 -10.40 12.83
N PHE A 96 12.76 -10.45 11.56
CA PHE A 96 13.71 -10.47 10.44
C PHE A 96 13.82 -9.16 9.67
N TYR A 97 12.96 -8.17 9.95
CA TYR A 97 13.06 -6.83 9.41
C TYR A 97 13.62 -5.89 10.49
N PRO A 98 14.87 -5.41 10.35
CA PRO A 98 15.53 -4.65 11.41
C PRO A 98 14.75 -3.39 11.81
N ALA A 99 14.55 -3.18 13.12
CA ALA A 99 13.87 -2.01 13.65
C ALA A 99 14.52 -0.68 13.22
N SER A 100 15.83 -0.67 12.99
CA SER A 100 16.57 0.48 12.45
C SER A 100 16.08 0.86 11.05
N ARG A 101 15.81 -0.13 10.19
CA ARG A 101 15.28 0.10 8.84
C ARG A 101 13.85 0.62 8.91
N THR A 102 12.99 0.03 9.75
CA THR A 102 11.64 0.54 10.01
C THR A 102 11.68 1.98 10.51
N ALA A 103 12.61 2.33 11.42
CA ALA A 103 12.77 3.69 11.93
C ALA A 103 13.21 4.69 10.86
N THR A 104 14.14 4.32 9.98
CA THR A 104 14.54 5.14 8.84
C THR A 104 13.37 5.41 7.91
N ILE A 105 12.61 4.37 7.54
CA ILE A 105 11.46 4.52 6.65
C ILE A 105 10.38 5.38 7.30
N ARG A 106 10.10 5.22 8.60
CA ARG A 106 9.18 6.13 9.33
C ARG A 106 9.65 7.57 9.25
N LYS A 107 10.94 7.84 9.44
CA LYS A 107 11.51 9.19 9.35
C LYS A 107 11.36 9.76 7.94
N GLU A 108 11.57 8.95 6.91
CA GLU A 108 11.34 9.35 5.51
C GLU A 108 9.87 9.66 5.24
N ILE A 109 8.94 8.83 5.74
CA ILE A 109 7.49 9.07 5.62
C ILE A 109 7.10 10.38 6.33
N CYS A 110 7.54 10.60 7.57
CA CYS A 110 7.24 11.83 8.31
C CYS A 110 7.84 13.08 7.65
N GLY A 111 8.97 12.92 6.95
CA GLY A 111 9.71 14.01 6.33
C GLY A 111 9.44 14.17 4.83
N ILE A 112 8.45 13.47 4.28
CA ILE A 112 8.23 13.44 2.84
C ILE A 112 7.85 14.83 2.32
N ARG A 113 8.43 15.24 1.19
CA ARG A 113 8.15 16.52 0.53
C ARG A 113 8.10 16.36 -0.97
N GLN A 114 7.20 17.09 -1.60
CA GLN A 114 7.12 17.21 -3.03
C GLN A 114 8.29 18.08 -3.52
N HIS A 115 9.03 17.58 -4.49
CA HIS A 115 10.18 18.28 -5.04
C HIS A 115 9.76 19.36 -6.04
N THR A 116 10.60 20.37 -6.20
CA THR A 116 10.37 21.41 -7.21
C THR A 116 10.31 20.79 -8.61
N GLY A 117 9.19 20.96 -9.30
CA GLY A 117 8.95 20.40 -10.63
C GLY A 117 8.41 18.97 -10.65
N GLU A 118 8.29 18.32 -9.49
CA GLU A 118 7.60 17.03 -9.35
C GLU A 118 6.08 17.25 -9.42
N THR A 119 5.41 16.51 -10.29
CA THR A 119 3.94 16.58 -10.40
C THR A 119 3.25 15.89 -9.23
N LEU A 120 1.98 16.23 -8.96
CA LEU A 120 1.19 15.53 -7.96
C LEU A 120 1.14 14.01 -8.18
N HIS A 121 1.12 13.57 -9.44
CA HIS A 121 1.15 12.15 -9.80
C HIS A 121 2.43 11.46 -9.35
N GLU A 122 3.58 12.04 -9.70
CA GLU A 122 4.90 11.49 -9.33
C GLU A 122 5.07 11.47 -7.81
N TYR A 123 4.66 12.55 -7.14
CA TYR A 123 4.71 12.64 -5.69
C TYR A 123 3.82 11.60 -4.99
N TRP A 124 2.59 11.41 -5.49
CA TRP A 124 1.67 10.39 -4.98
C TRP A 124 2.22 8.97 -5.17
N ASP A 125 2.81 8.67 -6.32
CA ASP A 125 3.45 7.38 -6.59
C ASP A 125 4.68 7.14 -5.69
N HIS A 126 5.52 8.17 -5.51
CA HIS A 126 6.67 8.12 -4.61
C HIS A 126 6.23 7.84 -3.16
N PHE A 127 5.22 8.55 -2.64
CA PHE A 127 4.67 8.32 -1.31
C PHE A 127 4.15 6.89 -1.13
N ASN A 128 3.40 6.36 -2.10
CA ASN A 128 2.86 5.00 -2.03
C ASN A 128 3.97 3.94 -2.07
N LYS A 129 5.01 4.14 -2.90
CA LYS A 129 6.18 3.25 -2.94
C LYS A 129 6.92 3.25 -1.61
N LEU A 130 7.07 4.41 -0.97
CA LEU A 130 7.71 4.53 0.34
C LEU A 130 6.92 3.76 1.41
N CYS A 131 5.59 3.96 1.47
CA CYS A 131 4.73 3.23 2.41
C CYS A 131 4.76 1.71 2.16
N ALA A 132 4.77 1.27 0.89
CA ALA A 132 4.82 -0.14 0.52
C ALA A 132 6.13 -0.85 0.90
N THR A 133 7.22 -0.09 1.14
CA THR A 133 8.52 -0.65 1.54
C THR A 133 8.52 -1.14 2.99
N CYS A 134 7.61 -0.63 3.82
CA CYS A 134 7.44 -1.04 5.21
C CYS A 134 5.97 -1.03 5.63
N PRO A 135 5.15 -2.01 5.20
CA PRO A 135 3.73 -2.07 5.57
C PRO A 135 3.49 -2.21 7.09
N HIS A 136 4.53 -2.50 7.87
CA HIS A 136 4.50 -2.55 9.34
C HIS A 136 5.06 -1.25 9.97
N HIS A 137 4.98 -0.11 9.27
CA HIS A 137 5.50 1.17 9.76
C HIS A 137 4.74 1.72 10.99
N GLN A 138 3.56 1.19 11.36
CA GLN A 138 2.75 1.58 12.54
C GLN A 138 2.27 3.04 12.54
N ILE A 139 2.28 3.67 11.38
CA ILE A 139 1.74 5.03 11.19
C ILE A 139 0.27 4.87 10.81
N SER A 140 -0.63 5.58 11.49
CA SER A 140 -2.05 5.53 11.18
C SER A 140 -2.33 6.13 9.79
N GLU A 141 -3.36 5.64 9.10
CA GLU A 141 -3.75 6.19 7.79
C GLU A 141 -4.03 7.70 7.85
N GLN A 142 -4.55 8.20 8.97
CA GLN A 142 -4.78 9.62 9.17
C GLN A 142 -3.45 10.42 9.21
N LEU A 143 -2.44 9.92 9.93
CA LEU A 143 -1.12 10.56 9.96
C LEU A 143 -0.38 10.44 8.63
N LEU A 144 -0.54 9.32 7.91
CA LEU A 144 -0.01 9.16 6.56
C LEU A 144 -0.54 10.25 5.62
N ILE A 145 -1.85 10.49 5.64
CA ILE A 145 -2.49 11.55 4.85
C ILE A 145 -2.00 12.93 5.29
N GLN A 146 -1.85 13.15 6.59
CA GLN A 146 -1.33 14.40 7.12
C GLN A 146 0.09 14.69 6.63
N TYR A 147 1.01 13.73 6.74
CA TYR A 147 2.39 13.92 6.27
C TYR A 147 2.46 14.13 4.77
N PHE A 148 1.66 13.39 3.99
CA PHE A 148 1.54 13.64 2.55
C PHE A 148 1.09 15.08 2.27
N TYR A 149 0.02 15.52 2.94
CA TYR A 149 -0.56 16.85 2.74
C TYR A 149 0.39 17.99 3.16
N GLU A 150 1.11 17.83 4.27
CA GLU A 150 2.14 18.76 4.74
C GLU A 150 3.37 18.82 3.82
N GLY A 151 3.64 17.74 3.09
CA GLY A 151 4.71 17.65 2.12
C GLY A 151 4.42 18.24 0.74
N LEU A 152 3.15 18.49 0.41
CA LEU A 152 2.73 19.06 -0.88
C LEU A 152 3.29 20.45 -1.16
N SER A 153 3.42 20.76 -2.46
CA SER A 153 3.60 22.10 -2.97
C SER A 153 2.39 22.98 -2.63
N MET A 154 2.58 24.30 -2.52
CA MET A 154 1.47 25.22 -2.25
C MET A 154 0.38 25.17 -3.33
N MET A 155 0.76 24.91 -4.58
CA MET A 155 -0.17 24.83 -5.70
C MET A 155 -1.03 23.56 -5.63
N ASP A 156 -0.41 22.39 -5.44
CA ASP A 156 -1.15 21.12 -5.36
C ASP A 156 -1.98 21.04 -4.08
N ARG A 157 -1.49 21.61 -2.98
CA ARG A 157 -2.27 21.77 -1.74
C ARG A 157 -3.55 22.57 -1.99
N SER A 158 -3.44 23.75 -2.61
CA SER A 158 -4.60 24.59 -2.94
C SER A 158 -5.58 23.89 -3.88
N MET A 159 -5.07 23.11 -4.84
CA MET A 159 -5.90 22.34 -5.76
C MET A 159 -6.68 21.23 -5.04
N ILE A 160 -6.04 20.52 -4.13
CA ILE A 160 -6.69 19.48 -3.32
C ILE A 160 -7.74 20.08 -2.38
N ASP A 161 -7.44 21.22 -1.73
CA ASP A 161 -8.40 21.92 -0.87
C ASP A 161 -9.66 22.33 -1.66
N ALA A 162 -9.47 22.94 -2.83
CA ALA A 162 -10.59 23.33 -3.71
C ALA A 162 -11.41 22.12 -4.16
N ALA A 163 -10.76 21.02 -4.55
CA ALA A 163 -11.43 19.79 -4.95
C ALA A 163 -12.15 19.08 -3.79
N SER A 164 -11.67 19.27 -2.56
CA SER A 164 -12.24 18.63 -1.37
C SER A 164 -13.56 19.29 -0.92
N GLY A 165 -13.81 20.56 -1.29
CA GLY A 165 -15.03 21.29 -0.95
C GLY A 165 -15.19 21.59 0.55
N GLY A 166 -14.08 21.64 1.30
CA GLY A 166 -14.04 21.83 2.75
C GLY A 166 -12.63 21.59 3.29
N ALA A 167 -12.45 21.39 4.60
CA ALA A 167 -11.15 20.97 5.12
C ALA A 167 -10.89 19.50 4.75
N LEU A 168 -9.76 19.20 4.11
CA LEU A 168 -9.39 17.83 3.72
C LEU A 168 -9.39 16.87 4.93
N MET A 169 -9.04 17.39 6.11
CA MET A 169 -8.94 16.64 7.36
C MET A 169 -10.30 16.22 7.94
N ASP A 170 -11.41 16.79 7.47
CA ASP A 170 -12.76 16.42 7.91
C ASP A 170 -13.28 15.16 7.18
N LYS A 171 -12.59 14.73 6.12
CA LYS A 171 -12.95 13.56 5.34
C LYS A 171 -12.36 12.29 5.94
N THR A 172 -13.03 11.17 5.69
CA THR A 172 -12.49 9.86 6.05
C THR A 172 -11.20 9.58 5.27
N PRO A 173 -10.21 8.87 5.85
CA PRO A 173 -8.96 8.55 5.16
C PRO A 173 -9.16 7.90 3.79
N MET A 174 -10.15 7.02 3.67
CA MET A 174 -10.50 6.36 2.40
C MET A 174 -10.97 7.36 1.34
N ALA A 175 -11.87 8.28 1.70
CA ALA A 175 -12.35 9.31 0.78
C ALA A 175 -11.23 10.24 0.33
N THR A 176 -10.34 10.61 1.26
CA THR A 176 -9.17 11.44 0.96
C THR A 176 -8.19 10.75 0.02
N ARG A 177 -7.84 9.47 0.25
CA ARG A 177 -7.00 8.70 -0.68
C ARG A 177 -7.62 8.60 -2.08
N HIS A 178 -8.93 8.35 -2.16
CA HIS A 178 -9.62 8.27 -3.44
C HIS A 178 -9.57 9.60 -4.20
N LEU A 179 -9.80 10.72 -3.51
CA LEU A 179 -9.68 12.06 -4.09
C LEU A 179 -8.26 12.33 -4.60
N ILE A 180 -7.23 12.11 -3.76
CA ILE A 180 -5.83 12.32 -4.14
C ILE A 180 -5.46 11.46 -5.35
N SER A 181 -5.86 10.18 -5.35
CA SER A 181 -5.61 9.27 -6.47
C SER A 181 -6.24 9.77 -7.77
N ASN A 182 -7.49 10.23 -7.72
CA ASN A 182 -8.17 10.77 -8.90
C ASN A 182 -7.49 12.05 -9.42
N MET A 183 -7.09 12.94 -8.51
CA MET A 183 -6.37 14.17 -8.85
C MET A 183 -4.99 13.87 -9.47
N ALA A 184 -4.24 12.94 -8.88
CA ALA A 184 -2.97 12.45 -9.42
C ALA A 184 -3.14 11.88 -10.84
N SER A 185 -4.14 11.04 -11.07
CA SER A 185 -4.44 10.51 -12.41
C SER A 185 -4.82 11.60 -13.41
N ASN A 186 -5.59 12.60 -12.99
CA ASN A 186 -5.97 13.73 -13.85
C ASN A 186 -4.77 14.60 -14.23
N THR A 187 -3.86 14.88 -13.29
CA THR A 187 -2.62 15.63 -13.56
C THR A 187 -1.73 14.88 -14.55
N GLN A 188 -1.71 13.54 -14.52
CA GLN A 188 -0.98 12.75 -15.52
C GLN A 188 -1.59 12.84 -16.92
N GLN A 189 -2.92 12.87 -17.02
CA GLN A 189 -3.63 12.89 -18.30
C GLN A 189 -3.70 14.28 -18.95
N PHE A 190 -3.84 15.34 -18.14
CA PHE A 190 -4.14 16.69 -18.61
C PHE A 190 -3.11 17.74 -18.16
N GLY A 191 -2.02 17.33 -17.50
CA GLY A 191 -0.99 18.21 -16.97
C GLY A 191 -0.23 18.94 -18.09
N ILE A 192 -0.61 20.20 -18.33
CA ILE A 192 0.17 21.11 -19.17
C ILE A 192 1.46 21.42 -18.41
N ARG A 193 2.59 20.96 -18.94
CA ARG A 193 3.93 21.33 -18.48
C ARG A 193 4.01 22.86 -18.48
N GLY A 194 4.02 23.46 -17.30
CA GLY A 194 4.22 24.88 -17.08
C GLY A 194 5.65 25.30 -17.44
N SER A 195 6.05 25.11 -18.69
CA SER A 195 7.09 25.89 -19.34
C SER A 195 6.37 26.69 -20.42
N ASN A 196 5.96 27.91 -20.06
CA ASN A 196 5.64 28.94 -21.05
C ASN A 196 6.87 29.09 -21.93
N LEU A 197 6.91 28.34 -23.04
CA LEU A 197 7.70 28.70 -24.19
C LEU A 197 7.26 30.11 -24.53
N SER A 198 8.17 31.06 -24.34
CA SER A 198 8.06 32.45 -24.76
C SER A 198 7.31 32.50 -26.10
N ARG A 199 6.01 32.81 -26.04
CA ARG A 199 5.30 33.28 -27.21
C ARG A 199 5.71 34.73 -27.32
N SER A 200 6.89 34.93 -27.91
CA SER A 200 7.26 36.18 -28.54
C SER A 200 6.03 36.64 -29.33
N VAL A 201 5.33 37.63 -28.79
CA VAL A 201 4.28 38.34 -29.51
C VAL A 201 5.05 39.13 -30.55
N ASN A 202 5.10 38.62 -31.79
CA ASN A 202 5.58 39.43 -32.89
C ASN A 202 4.60 40.58 -33.05
N GLU A 203 5.07 41.75 -32.64
CA GLU A 203 4.48 43.05 -32.90
C GLU A 203 4.22 43.15 -34.42
N ILE A 204 2.96 43.36 -34.77
CA ILE A 204 2.54 43.56 -36.16
C ILE A 204 2.81 45.03 -36.42
N ASP A 205 3.91 45.35 -37.08
CA ASP A 205 4.17 46.69 -37.56
C ASP A 205 3.05 47.08 -38.53
N ALA A 206 2.19 47.97 -38.07
CA ALA A 206 1.26 48.69 -38.90
C ALA A 206 2.03 49.87 -39.51
N ASP A 207 2.40 49.78 -40.79
CA ASP A 207 2.38 51.01 -41.57
C ASP A 207 2.11 50.81 -43.08
N SER A 208 1.11 51.57 -43.51
CA SER A 208 0.91 52.18 -44.83
C SER A 208 0.71 51.30 -46.08
N ASN A 209 -0.56 50.93 -46.27
CA ASN A 209 -1.18 50.91 -47.60
C ASN A 209 -1.29 52.34 -48.14
N GLN A 210 -0.43 52.73 -49.08
CA GLN A 210 -0.73 53.87 -49.96
C GLN A 210 -1.45 53.35 -51.21
N ARG A 211 -2.75 53.65 -51.25
CA ARG A 211 -3.70 53.32 -52.33
C ARG A 211 -3.48 54.24 -53.53
N MET A 212 -3.66 53.63 -54.70
CA MET A 212 -3.51 54.10 -56.07
C MET A 212 -4.25 55.42 -56.41
N GLU A 213 -3.75 56.16 -57.40
CA GLU A 213 -4.31 56.32 -58.77
C GLU A 213 -3.94 57.68 -59.39
N ASN A 214 -3.22 57.63 -60.51
CA ASN A 214 -3.42 58.34 -61.79
C ASN A 214 -2.10 58.47 -62.58
#